data_AF-A0A6A5JWP4-F1
#
_entry.id   AF-A0A6A5JWP4-F1
#
_cell.length_a   1.000
_cell.length_b   1.000
_cell.length_c   1.000
_cell.angle_alpha   90.00
_cell.angle_beta   90.00
_cell.angle_gamma   90.00
#
_symmetry.space_group_name_H-M   'P 1'
#
loop_
_entity.id
_entity.type
_entity.pdbx_description
1 polymer ?
#
loop_
_entity_poly.entity_id
_entity_poly.type
_entity_poly.pdbx_seq_one_letter_code
_entity_poly.pdbx_strand_id
1 'polypeptide(L)'
;MVVSSLLTEPVSYVPVETRLAAMRVALSEGFSPNELDRRPRGVGRPLDWAIEDGAPADYAYLKQNLPIVHLLLEAGADPRLPSRHPLGWSPIDSLEAFFKQYKIRPQDFSPEVLELKPFYEKALEAMKRVADKLNGEFALLSCCVCLWFD
;
A
#
# COMPACT_ATOMS: atom_id res chain seq x y z
N MET A 1 -4.08 -23.25 -0.44
CA MET A 1 -3.49 -21.94 -0.12
C MET A 1 -4.43 -21.26 0.86
N VAL A 2 -3.95 -20.94 2.07
CA VAL A 2 -4.69 -20.05 2.98
C VAL A 2 -4.53 -18.64 2.41
N VAL A 3 -5.63 -17.96 2.15
CA VAL A 3 -5.60 -16.56 1.72
C VAL A 3 -5.61 -15.71 2.98
N SER A 4 -4.54 -14.95 3.19
CA SER A 4 -4.42 -14.08 4.35
C SER A 4 -5.46 -12.96 4.32
N SER A 5 -6.02 -12.62 5.48
CA SER A 5 -6.86 -11.44 5.67
C SER A 5 -6.16 -10.15 5.24
N LEU A 6 -4.82 -10.12 5.23
CA LEU A 6 -4.04 -8.99 4.69
C LEU A 6 -4.30 -8.71 3.20
N LEU A 7 -4.75 -9.72 2.45
CA LEU A 7 -5.00 -9.63 1.00
C LEU A 7 -6.48 -9.54 0.63
N THR A 8 -7.40 -9.70 1.59
CA THR A 8 -8.85 -9.70 1.34
C THR A 8 -9.56 -8.55 2.02
N GLU A 9 -9.16 -8.20 3.24
CA GLU A 9 -9.80 -7.13 3.99
C GLU A 9 -9.64 -5.73 3.38
N PRO A 10 -8.53 -5.35 2.73
CA PRO A 10 -8.42 -4.02 2.13
C PRO A 10 -9.52 -3.69 1.10
N VAL A 11 -10.09 -4.71 0.44
CA VAL A 11 -11.18 -4.58 -0.55
C VAL A 11 -12.52 -5.10 -0.03
N SER A 12 -12.61 -5.43 1.25
CA SER A 12 -13.84 -5.92 1.89
C SER A 12 -14.81 -4.78 2.20
N TYR A 13 -16.11 -5.07 2.18
CA TYR A 13 -17.19 -4.13 2.47
C TYR A 13 -17.65 -4.15 3.95
N VAL A 14 -16.93 -4.85 4.83
CA VAL A 14 -17.23 -4.84 6.27
C VAL A 14 -16.66 -3.57 6.93
N PRO A 15 -17.18 -3.15 8.10
CA PRO A 15 -16.68 -1.97 8.81
C PRO A 15 -15.15 -1.98 8.98
N VAL A 16 -14.51 -0.81 8.87
CA VAL A 16 -13.04 -0.71 8.87
C VAL A 16 -12.42 -1.31 10.14
N GLU A 17 -13.11 -1.23 11.27
CA GLU A 17 -12.71 -1.80 12.56
C GLU A 17 -12.68 -3.32 12.52
N THR A 18 -13.66 -3.94 11.86
CA THR A 18 -13.70 -5.40 11.62
C THR A 18 -12.56 -5.83 10.71
N ARG A 19 -12.31 -5.07 9.64
CA ARG A 19 -11.19 -5.30 8.72
C ARG A 19 -9.85 -5.23 9.46
N LEU A 20 -9.63 -4.17 10.24
CA LEU A 20 -8.44 -3.98 11.05
C LEU A 20 -8.23 -5.11 12.07
N ALA A 21 -9.30 -5.55 12.73
CA ALA A 21 -9.22 -6.66 13.69
C ALA A 21 -8.75 -7.96 13.00
N ALA A 22 -9.34 -8.31 11.86
CA ALA A 22 -8.95 -9.48 11.09
C ALA A 22 -7.50 -9.39 10.56
N MET A 23 -7.08 -8.21 10.09
CA MET A 23 -5.70 -7.98 9.65
C MET A 23 -4.69 -8.09 10.80
N ARG A 24 -5.04 -7.59 12.00
CA ARG A 24 -4.19 -7.74 13.20
C ARG A 24 -4.03 -9.20 13.61
N VAL A 25 -5.10 -10.00 13.52
CA VAL A 25 -5.03 -11.45 13.75
C VAL A 25 -4.06 -12.09 12.76
N ALA A 26 -4.19 -11.80 11.46
CA ALA A 26 -3.27 -12.34 10.46
C ALA A 26 -1.80 -11.94 10.72
N LEU A 27 -1.53 -10.68 11.09
CA LEU A 27 -0.18 -10.28 11.48
C LEU A 27 0.33 -11.06 12.69
N SER A 28 -0.52 -11.30 13.69
CA SER A 28 -0.15 -12.08 14.89
C SER A 28 0.11 -13.57 14.61
N GLU A 29 -0.49 -14.11 13.55
CA GLU A 29 -0.25 -15.47 13.05
C GLU A 29 1.02 -15.56 12.18
N GLY A 30 1.71 -14.44 11.95
CA GLY A 30 2.97 -14.38 11.21
C GLY A 30 2.83 -14.14 9.71
N PHE A 31 1.62 -13.78 9.23
CA PHE A 31 1.47 -13.38 7.83
C PHE A 31 2.27 -12.09 7.56
N SER A 32 3.07 -12.09 6.49
CA SER A 32 3.91 -10.95 6.15
C SER A 32 3.11 -9.88 5.40
N PRO A 33 3.24 -8.58 5.77
CA PRO A 33 2.65 -7.49 4.99
C PRO A 33 3.34 -7.26 3.63
N ASN A 34 4.47 -7.94 3.38
CA ASN A 34 5.23 -7.87 2.14
C ASN A 34 5.02 -9.09 1.22
N GLU A 35 4.16 -10.03 1.61
CA GLU A 35 3.89 -11.22 0.80
C GLU A 35 3.14 -10.83 -0.49
N LEU A 36 3.69 -11.25 -1.63
CA LEU A 36 3.09 -10.99 -2.93
C LEU A 36 1.86 -11.89 -3.13
N ASP A 37 0.73 -11.29 -3.51
CA ASP A 37 -0.46 -12.04 -3.90
C ASP A 37 -0.25 -12.79 -5.22
N ARG A 38 -0.09 -14.11 -5.12
CA ARG A 38 0.13 -15.01 -6.26
C ARG A 38 -1.16 -15.48 -6.93
N ARG A 39 -2.33 -15.02 -6.50
CA ARG A 39 -3.61 -15.38 -7.15
C ARG A 39 -3.61 -14.89 -8.60
N PRO A 40 -4.28 -15.56 -9.55
CA PRO A 40 -4.30 -15.18 -10.97
C PRO A 40 -4.75 -13.73 -11.26
N ARG A 41 -5.45 -13.07 -10.31
CA ARG A 41 -5.88 -11.66 -10.37
C ARG A 41 -5.38 -10.82 -9.19
N GLY A 42 -4.30 -11.25 -8.53
CA GLY A 42 -3.65 -10.49 -7.46
C GLY A 42 -3.06 -9.19 -7.98
N VAL A 43 -3.43 -8.07 -7.37
CA VAL A 43 -2.91 -6.73 -7.71
C VAL A 43 -1.46 -6.58 -7.24
N GLY A 44 -1.13 -7.16 -6.09
CA GLY A 44 0.20 -7.05 -5.52
C GLY A 44 0.24 -7.52 -4.07
N ARG A 45 0.90 -6.75 -3.23
CA ARG A 45 0.99 -6.95 -1.78
C ARG A 45 -0.24 -6.36 -1.08
N PRO A 46 -0.42 -6.65 0.22
CA PRO A 46 -1.44 -6.02 1.05
C PRO A 46 -1.54 -4.49 0.87
N LEU A 47 -0.40 -3.80 0.74
CA LEU A 47 -0.37 -2.35 0.57
C LEU A 47 -0.88 -1.89 -0.80
N ASP A 48 -0.67 -2.68 -1.86
CA ASP A 48 -1.24 -2.41 -3.19
C ASP A 48 -2.77 -2.52 -3.14
N TRP A 49 -3.29 -3.57 -2.51
CA TRP A 49 -4.73 -3.75 -2.30
C TRP A 49 -5.39 -2.65 -1.45
N ALA A 50 -4.64 -1.97 -0.58
CA ALA A 50 -5.16 -0.91 0.26
C ALA A 50 -5.45 0.39 -0.49
N ILE A 51 -4.85 0.59 -1.68
CA ILE A 51 -4.98 1.80 -2.50
C ILE A 51 -5.57 1.57 -3.89
N GLU A 52 -5.81 0.31 -4.28
CA GLU A 52 -6.38 -0.08 -5.57
C GLU A 52 -7.79 0.50 -5.77
N ASP A 53 -8.01 1.21 -6.89
CA ASP A 53 -9.30 1.78 -7.32
C ASP A 53 -9.98 0.98 -8.46
N GLY A 54 -9.46 -0.19 -8.81
CA GLY A 54 -10.02 -1.08 -9.83
C GLY A 54 -11.32 -1.77 -9.41
N ALA A 55 -11.86 -2.60 -10.33
CA ALA A 55 -13.18 -3.26 -10.26
C ALA A 55 -13.63 -3.90 -8.93
N PRO A 56 -12.76 -4.42 -8.02
CA PRO A 56 -13.23 -4.90 -6.71
C PRO A 56 -13.45 -3.80 -5.66
N ALA A 57 -12.87 -2.60 -5.84
CA ALA A 57 -12.93 -1.54 -4.84
C ALA A 57 -14.18 -0.67 -5.02
N ASP A 58 -15.05 -0.67 -4.01
CA ASP A 58 -16.07 0.36 -3.88
C ASP A 58 -15.43 1.59 -3.22
N TYR A 59 -15.47 2.73 -3.93
CA TYR A 59 -14.88 4.01 -3.49
C TYR A 59 -15.36 4.44 -2.10
N ALA A 60 -16.58 4.07 -1.69
CA ALA A 60 -17.11 4.36 -0.37
C ALA A 60 -16.29 3.70 0.74
N TYR A 61 -15.73 2.52 0.49
CA TYR A 61 -14.91 1.76 1.43
C TYR A 61 -13.43 2.06 1.27
N LEU A 62 -12.97 2.27 0.02
CA LEU A 62 -11.57 2.60 -0.26
C LEU A 62 -11.12 3.87 0.46
N LYS A 63 -11.95 4.93 0.48
CA LYS A 63 -11.62 6.17 1.20
C LYS A 63 -11.46 6.00 2.71
N GLN A 64 -11.94 4.88 3.26
CA GLN A 64 -11.80 4.53 4.67
C GLN A 64 -10.52 3.73 4.95
N ASN A 65 -9.69 3.40 3.94
CA ASN A 65 -8.53 2.52 4.10
C ASN A 65 -7.31 3.19 4.72
N LEU A 66 -7.34 4.48 5.06
CA LEU A 66 -6.17 5.14 5.66
C LEU A 66 -5.64 4.42 6.92
N PRO A 67 -6.48 3.96 7.87
CA PRO A 67 -6.02 3.15 9.00
C PRO A 67 -5.41 1.80 8.59
N ILE A 68 -5.87 1.20 7.49
CA ILE A 68 -5.31 -0.04 6.95
C ILE A 68 -3.92 0.22 6.36
N VAL A 69 -3.74 1.32 5.61
CA VAL A 69 -2.42 1.76 5.13
C VAL A 69 -1.46 1.94 6.29
N HIS A 70 -1.88 2.64 7.36
CA HIS A 70 -1.06 2.81 8.55
C HIS A 70 -0.72 1.49 9.24
N LEU A 71 -1.70 0.60 9.45
CA LEU A 71 -1.48 -0.72 10.05
C LEU A 71 -0.41 -1.52 9.28
N LEU A 72 -0.51 -1.55 7.94
CA LEU A 72 0.42 -2.28 7.11
C LEU A 72 1.84 -1.70 7.18
N LEU A 73 1.95 -0.36 7.10
CA LEU A 73 3.23 0.34 7.22
C LEU A 73 3.88 0.13 8.60
N GLU A 74 3.09 0.22 9.68
CA GLU A 74 3.52 -0.06 11.06
C GLU A 74 3.98 -1.50 11.25
N ALA A 75 3.36 -2.43 10.52
CA ALA A 75 3.75 -3.85 10.50
C ALA A 75 4.98 -4.15 9.63
N GLY A 76 5.57 -3.13 8.98
CA GLY A 76 6.76 -3.28 8.15
C GLY A 76 6.50 -3.52 6.67
N ALA A 77 5.32 -3.16 6.15
CA ALA A 77 5.12 -3.08 4.71
C ALA A 77 6.13 -2.11 4.08
N ASP A 78 6.86 -2.57 3.07
CA ASP A 78 7.79 -1.74 2.30
C ASP A 78 7.07 -1.17 1.07
N PRO A 79 6.78 0.14 1.06
CA PRO A 79 6.02 0.78 0.00
C PRO A 79 6.81 0.96 -1.31
N ARG A 80 8.09 0.57 -1.34
CA ARG A 80 8.95 0.61 -2.53
C ARG A 80 8.93 -0.69 -3.31
N LEU A 81 8.36 -1.77 -2.74
CA LEU A 81 8.34 -3.06 -3.41
C LEU A 81 7.42 -3.03 -4.63
N PRO A 82 7.85 -3.59 -5.78
CA PRO A 82 7.08 -3.57 -7.00
C PRO A 82 5.87 -4.50 -6.90
N SER A 83 4.68 -4.01 -7.25
CA SER A 83 3.43 -4.77 -7.37
C SER A 83 3.47 -5.76 -8.55
N ARG A 84 2.31 -6.32 -8.93
CA ARG A 84 2.18 -7.12 -10.17
C ARG A 84 1.84 -6.29 -11.40
N HIS A 85 1.82 -4.96 -11.27
CA HIS A 85 1.63 -4.06 -12.40
C HIS A 85 2.67 -4.35 -13.50
N PRO A 86 2.30 -4.33 -14.80
CA PRO A 86 3.22 -4.67 -15.90
C PRO A 86 4.48 -3.80 -15.97
N LEU A 87 4.40 -2.56 -15.47
CA LEU A 87 5.54 -1.65 -15.38
C LEU A 87 6.37 -1.82 -14.10
N GLY A 88 6.05 -2.81 -13.26
CA GLY A 88 6.73 -3.03 -11.99
C GLY A 88 6.53 -1.92 -10.98
N TRP A 89 5.39 -1.22 -11.02
CA TRP A 89 5.11 -0.09 -10.15
C TRP A 89 4.93 -0.53 -8.70
N SER A 90 5.54 0.22 -7.78
CA SER A 90 5.25 0.17 -6.36
C SER A 90 3.93 0.89 -6.02
N PRO A 91 3.41 0.75 -4.78
CA PRO A 91 2.33 1.58 -4.29
C PRO A 91 2.59 3.09 -4.44
N ILE A 92 3.83 3.52 -4.19
CA ILE A 92 4.24 4.93 -4.37
C ILE A 92 4.13 5.32 -5.84
N ASP A 93 4.69 4.53 -6.76
CA ASP A 93 4.66 4.83 -8.20
C ASP A 93 3.22 4.94 -8.71
N SER A 94 2.34 4.08 -8.21
CA SER A 94 0.92 4.07 -8.59
C SER A 94 0.21 5.37 -8.19
N LEU A 95 0.40 5.84 -6.95
CA LEU A 95 -0.17 7.11 -6.50
C LEU A 95 0.49 8.32 -7.18
N GLU A 96 1.80 8.28 -7.42
CA GLU A 96 2.48 9.36 -8.16
C GLU A 96 1.99 9.46 -9.61
N ALA A 97 1.76 8.32 -10.27
CA ALA A 97 1.16 8.27 -11.60
C ALA A 97 -0.26 8.84 -11.59
N PHE A 98 -1.08 8.49 -10.59
CA PHE A 98 -2.41 9.09 -10.38
C PHE A 98 -2.33 10.61 -10.29
N PHE A 99 -1.48 11.15 -9.41
CA PHE A 99 -1.36 12.61 -9.23
C PHE A 99 -0.77 13.31 -10.45
N LYS A 100 0.12 12.65 -11.20
CA LYS A 100 0.65 13.18 -12.46
C LYS A 100 -0.47 13.30 -13.49
N GLN A 101 -1.29 12.26 -13.66
CA GLN A 101 -2.41 12.29 -14.59
C GLN A 101 -3.46 13.30 -14.15
N TYR A 102 -3.78 13.36 -12.85
CA TYR A 102 -4.70 14.34 -12.28
C TYR A 102 -4.31 15.79 -12.60
N LYS A 103 -3.00 16.13 -12.54
CA LYS A 103 -2.51 17.47 -12.88
C LYS A 103 -2.63 17.80 -14.36
N ILE A 104 -2.51 16.81 -15.24
CA ILE A 104 -2.49 17.00 -16.70
C ILE A 104 -3.92 16.99 -17.27
N ARG A 105 -4.78 16.10 -16.75
CA ARG A 105 -6.13 15.84 -17.27
C ARG A 105 -7.14 15.58 -16.13
N PRO A 106 -7.44 16.57 -15.28
CA PRO A 106 -8.40 16.40 -14.20
C PRO A 106 -9.80 16.04 -14.71
N GLN A 107 -10.16 16.42 -15.94
CA GLN A 107 -11.44 16.10 -16.57
C GLN A 107 -11.62 14.63 -16.95
N ASP A 108 -10.54 13.84 -16.96
CA ASP A 108 -10.61 12.40 -17.28
C ASP A 108 -11.08 11.57 -16.07
N PHE A 109 -11.22 12.17 -14.89
CA PHE A 109 -11.61 11.51 -13.65
C PHE A 109 -13.08 11.72 -13.35
N SER A 110 -13.77 10.64 -12.95
CA SER A 110 -15.15 10.75 -12.45
C SER A 110 -15.19 11.46 -11.09
N PRO A 111 -16.32 12.10 -10.72
CA PRO A 111 -16.45 12.76 -9.42
C PRO A 111 -16.09 11.87 -8.23
N GLU A 112 -16.44 10.59 -8.30
CA GLU A 112 -16.18 9.61 -7.23
C GLU A 112 -14.67 9.37 -7.06
N VAL A 113 -13.92 9.31 -8.15
CA VAL A 113 -12.44 9.19 -8.09
C VAL A 113 -11.81 10.47 -7.52
N LEU A 114 -12.40 11.64 -7.80
CA LEU A 114 -11.95 12.90 -7.22
C LEU A 114 -12.11 12.94 -5.69
N GLU A 115 -13.13 12.27 -5.14
CA GLU A 115 -13.31 12.13 -3.70
C GLU A 115 -12.19 11.33 -3.01
N LEU A 116 -11.47 10.48 -3.75
CA LEU A 116 -10.34 9.72 -3.21
C LEU A 116 -9.09 10.57 -3.00
N LYS A 117 -9.02 11.77 -3.59
CA LYS A 117 -7.83 12.62 -3.55
C LYS A 117 -7.28 12.85 -2.12
N PRO A 118 -8.09 13.22 -1.11
CA PRO A 118 -7.58 13.41 0.24
C PRO A 118 -7.06 12.12 0.90
N PHE A 119 -7.63 10.97 0.54
CA PHE A 119 -7.16 9.66 0.98
C PHE A 119 -5.79 9.35 0.35
N TYR A 120 -5.66 9.50 -0.98
CA TYR A 120 -4.39 9.27 -1.68
C TYR A 120 -3.27 10.20 -1.28
N GLU A 121 -3.57 11.47 -0.97
CA GLU A 121 -2.55 12.41 -0.49
C GLU A 121 -1.95 11.92 0.83
N LYS A 122 -2.80 11.53 1.78
CA LYS A 122 -2.37 11.02 3.09
C LYS A 122 -1.67 9.67 3.00
N ALA A 123 -2.16 8.77 2.14
CA ALA A 123 -1.55 7.47 1.91
C ALA A 123 -0.13 7.64 1.32
N LEU A 124 0.02 8.48 0.29
CA LEU A 124 1.31 8.76 -0.33
C LEU A 124 2.29 9.41 0.65
N GLU A 125 1.84 10.37 1.46
CA GLU A 125 2.66 11.00 2.50
C GLU A 125 3.19 9.95 3.50
N ALA A 126 2.31 9.07 3.99
CA ALA A 126 2.69 8.01 4.93
C ALA A 126 3.69 7.03 4.31
N MET A 127 3.47 6.62 3.06
CA MET A 127 4.36 5.72 2.33
C MET A 127 5.74 6.35 2.09
N LYS A 128 5.80 7.61 1.67
CA LYS A 128 7.07 8.33 1.46
C LYS A 128 7.87 8.45 2.74
N ARG A 129 7.22 8.77 3.86
CA ARG A 129 7.88 8.83 5.16
C ARG A 129 8.54 7.51 5.54
N VAL A 130 7.87 6.38 5.28
CA VAL A 130 8.44 5.04 5.54
C VAL A 130 9.56 4.72 4.55
N ALA A 131 9.40 5.04 3.27
CA ALA A 131 10.44 4.85 2.26
C ALA A 131 11.72 5.63 2.60
N ASP A 132 11.60 6.90 3.02
CA ASP A 132 12.71 7.74 3.43
C ASP A 132 13.44 7.16 4.64
N LYS A 133 12.68 6.65 5.63
CA LYS A 133 13.26 5.96 6.79
C LYS A 133 14.05 4.72 6.38
N LEU A 134 13.48 3.86 5.54
CA LEU A 134 14.15 2.65 5.04
C LEU A 134 15.40 2.98 4.21
N ASN A 135 15.36 4.04 3.40
CA ASN A 135 16.52 4.53 2.66
C ASN A 135 17.61 5.05 3.60
N GLY A 136 17.25 5.78 4.66
CA GLY A 136 18.18 6.28 5.67
C GLY A 136 18.83 5.15 6.48
N GLU A 137 18.05 4.15 6.90
CA GLU A 137 18.56 2.95 7.59
C GLU A 137 19.56 2.18 6.71
N PHE A 138 19.27 2.05 5.41
CA PHE A 138 20.17 1.43 4.46
C PHE A 138 21.50 2.21 4.31
N ALA A 139 21.44 3.54 4.27
CA ALA A 139 22.64 4.39 4.20
C ALA A 139 23.53 4.25 5.45
N LEU A 140 22.94 4.16 6.64
CA LEU A 140 23.68 3.95 7.88
C LEU A 140 24.37 2.58 7.94
N LEU A 141 23.68 1.52 7.50
CA LEU A 141 24.26 0.17 7.44
C LEU A 141 25.41 0.09 6.42
N SER A 142 25.25 0.69 5.24
CA SER A 142 26.31 0.74 4.23
C SER A 142 27.55 1.52 4.70
N CYS A 143 27.38 2.57 5.49
CA CYS A 143 28.50 3.36 6.01
C CYS A 143 29.21 2.64 7.16
N CYS A 144 28.49 1.86 7.98
CA CYS A 144 29.07 1.06 9.05
C CYS A 144 29.93 -0.09 8.50
N VAL A 145 29.52 -0.78 7.43
CA VAL A 145 30.32 -1.87 6.84
C VAL A 145 31.67 -1.37 6.29
N CYS A 146 31.76 -0.12 5.85
CA CYS A 146 33.02 0.48 5.41
C CYS A 146 34.01 0.79 6.56
N LEU A 147 33.57 0.87 7.81
CA LEU A 147 34.42 1.20 8.96
C LEU A 147 35.06 -0.02 9.65
N TRP A 148 34.81 -1.24 9.15
CA TRP A 148 35.40 -2.49 9.67
C TRP A 148 36.43 -3.11 8.73
N PHE A 149 36.84 -2.38 7.68
CA PHE A 149 37.84 -2.83 6.70
C PHE A 149 39.13 -1.99 6.66
N ASP A 150 39.34 -1.10 7.63
CA ASP A 150 40.61 -0.39 7.84
C ASP A 150 41.33 -0.87 9.11
#